data_AF-A0A7S2HRB8-F1
#
_entry.id   AF-A0A7S2HRB8-F1
#
_cell.length_a   1.000
_cell.length_b   1.000
_cell.length_c   1.000
_cell.angle_alpha   90.00
_cell.angle_beta   90.00
_cell.angle_gamma   90.00
#
_symmetry.space_group_name_H-M   'P 1'
#
loop_
_entity.id
_entity.type
_entity.pdbx_description
1 polymer ?
#
loop_
_entity_poly.entity_id
_entity_poly.type
_entity_poly.pdbx_seq_one_letter_code
_entity_poly.pdbx_strand_id
1 'polypeptide(L)'
;GGWCYDEQDCLHRSNTPLGSSAHWAQTVALQGIMSDDCSVNPDFCNFNRVHLVYCDGFSFAGDRTEPLQVQGAGGQRKPIYFRGKRILDAVLETLMGMGLREAERVLLTGCSAGGLATFLHADYVHSVLQGAGVPLKVYKAAPISGFFLEHSSVEGAPVYVDEMKSAFQLANATGGLNARCVASFKEEDRWRCSFAAHAYEH
;
A
#
# COMPACT_ATOMS: atom_id res chain seq x y z
N GLY A 1 4.58 1.52 -8.63
CA GLY A 1 5.44 2.70 -8.46
C GLY A 1 6.13 2.56 -7.13
N GLY A 2 7.45 2.69 -7.06
CA GLY A 2 8.25 2.39 -5.86
C GLY A 2 7.95 3.27 -4.64
N TRP A 3 8.93 3.44 -3.78
CA TRP A 3 8.78 4.10 -2.49
C TRP A 3 9.51 5.44 -2.48
N CYS A 4 9.53 6.11 -1.33
CA CYS A 4 10.56 7.11 -1.07
C CYS A 4 11.39 6.65 0.13
N TYR A 5 12.71 6.87 0.07
CA TYR A 5 13.66 6.19 0.97
C TYR A 5 14.42 7.12 1.90
N ASP A 6 14.38 8.42 1.63
CA ASP A 6 14.91 9.47 2.50
C ASP A 6 14.00 10.70 2.51
N GLU A 7 14.29 11.66 3.38
CA GLU A 7 13.46 12.86 3.53
C GLU A 7 13.33 13.67 2.23
N GLN A 8 14.42 13.84 1.48
CA GLN A 8 14.46 14.67 0.28
C GLN A 8 13.76 13.99 -0.88
N ASP A 9 13.95 12.69 -1.04
CA ASP A 9 13.21 11.86 -1.98
C ASP A 9 11.70 11.92 -1.69
N CYS A 10 11.30 11.77 -0.42
CA CYS A 10 9.89 11.88 -0.04
C CYS A 10 9.31 13.28 -0.30
N LEU A 11 10.08 14.34 -0.05
CA LEU A 11 9.67 15.71 -0.39
C LEU A 11 9.58 15.93 -1.91
N HIS A 12 10.51 15.40 -2.69
CA HIS A 12 10.43 15.48 -4.15
C HIS A 12 9.16 14.77 -4.64
N ARG A 13 8.96 13.53 -4.16
CA ARG A 13 7.80 12.71 -4.49
C ARG A 13 6.47 13.37 -4.13
N SER A 14 6.39 14.13 -3.03
CA SER A 14 5.16 14.83 -2.62
C SER A 14 4.70 15.88 -3.63
N ASN A 15 5.56 16.30 -4.57
CA ASN A 15 5.22 17.23 -5.65
C ASN A 15 4.84 16.51 -6.97
N THR A 16 4.51 15.21 -6.90
CA THR A 16 4.15 14.36 -8.04
C THR A 16 2.80 13.68 -7.81
N PRO A 17 2.18 13.07 -8.84
CA PRO A 17 0.97 12.25 -8.66
C PRO A 17 1.13 11.10 -7.65
N LEU A 18 2.36 10.66 -7.36
CA LEU A 18 2.66 9.58 -6.40
C LEU A 18 2.81 10.06 -4.96
N GLY A 19 2.58 11.34 -4.69
CA GLY A 19 2.62 11.92 -3.35
C GLY A 19 1.63 13.06 -3.11
N SER A 20 0.83 13.44 -4.12
CA SER A 20 -0.20 14.47 -3.99
C SER A 20 -1.34 14.25 -4.99
N SER A 21 -2.58 14.37 -4.49
CA SER A 21 -3.79 14.31 -5.30
C SER A 21 -4.05 15.57 -6.14
N ALA A 22 -3.30 16.66 -5.89
CA ALA A 22 -3.40 17.89 -6.70
C ALA A 22 -3.02 17.69 -8.17
N HIS A 23 -2.36 16.56 -8.49
CA HIS A 23 -1.91 16.21 -9.84
C HIS A 23 -2.71 15.06 -10.46
N TRP A 24 -3.81 14.63 -9.82
CA TRP A 24 -4.62 13.53 -10.34
C TRP A 24 -5.61 14.02 -11.41
N ALA A 25 -5.75 13.23 -12.48
CA ALA A 25 -6.84 13.40 -13.41
C ALA A 25 -8.17 12.99 -12.75
N GLN A 26 -9.28 13.58 -13.20
CA GLN A 26 -10.61 13.22 -12.71
C GLN A 26 -11.01 11.79 -13.07
N THR A 27 -10.49 11.27 -14.18
CA THR A 27 -10.79 9.93 -14.69
C THR A 27 -9.52 9.24 -15.19
N VAL A 28 -9.53 7.92 -15.18
CA VAL A 28 -8.45 7.08 -15.73
C VAL A 28 -9.07 5.89 -16.46
N ALA A 29 -8.48 5.52 -17.60
CA ALA A 29 -8.87 4.31 -18.31
C ALA A 29 -8.30 3.08 -17.58
N LEU A 30 -9.18 2.16 -17.20
CA LEU A 30 -8.80 0.91 -16.55
C LEU A 30 -8.62 -0.20 -17.60
N GLN A 31 -7.52 -0.95 -17.49
CA GLN A 31 -7.12 -1.97 -18.46
C GLN A 31 -6.77 -3.29 -17.76
N GLY A 32 -6.51 -4.35 -18.56
CA GLY A 32 -6.17 -5.68 -18.05
C GLY A 32 -7.24 -6.21 -17.10
N ILE A 33 -6.85 -6.70 -15.92
CA ILE A 33 -7.77 -7.24 -14.90
C ILE A 33 -8.81 -6.23 -14.41
N MET A 34 -8.59 -4.93 -14.64
CA MET A 34 -9.52 -3.87 -14.28
C MET A 34 -10.37 -3.40 -15.47
N SER A 35 -10.21 -3.97 -16.67
CA SER A 35 -11.05 -3.61 -17.83
C SER A 35 -12.49 -4.11 -17.67
N ASP A 36 -13.44 -3.39 -18.23
CA ASP A 36 -14.85 -3.77 -18.41
C ASP A 36 -15.13 -4.46 -19.74
N ASP A 37 -14.16 -4.49 -20.65
CA ASP A 37 -14.24 -5.28 -21.88
C ASP A 37 -13.99 -6.77 -21.55
N CYS A 38 -15.04 -7.60 -21.69
CA CYS A 38 -14.95 -9.04 -21.44
C CYS A 38 -14.03 -9.79 -22.42
N SER A 39 -13.64 -9.20 -23.55
CA SER A 39 -12.63 -9.77 -24.44
C SER A 39 -11.20 -9.60 -23.89
N VAL A 40 -10.99 -8.58 -23.05
CA VAL A 40 -9.72 -8.29 -22.37
C VAL A 40 -9.69 -8.90 -20.96
N ASN A 41 -10.82 -8.84 -20.25
CA ASN A 41 -10.99 -9.30 -18.88
C ASN A 41 -12.15 -10.29 -18.76
N PRO A 42 -12.00 -11.53 -19.26
CA PRO A 42 -13.09 -12.49 -19.29
C PRO A 42 -13.58 -12.90 -17.90
N ASP A 43 -12.70 -12.83 -16.88
CA ASP A 43 -12.99 -13.32 -15.54
C ASP A 43 -13.74 -12.29 -14.67
N PHE A 44 -13.39 -11.00 -14.81
CA PHE A 44 -13.86 -9.95 -13.89
C PHE A 44 -14.55 -8.78 -14.59
N CYS A 45 -14.85 -8.85 -15.90
CA CYS A 45 -15.50 -7.75 -16.62
C CYS A 45 -16.85 -7.28 -16.03
N ASN A 46 -17.54 -8.12 -15.26
CA ASN A 46 -18.81 -7.76 -14.61
C ASN A 46 -18.66 -7.33 -13.14
N PHE A 47 -17.43 -7.23 -12.61
CA PHE A 47 -17.20 -6.79 -11.23
C PHE A 47 -17.27 -5.26 -11.12
N ASN A 48 -17.63 -4.75 -9.93
CA ASN A 48 -17.35 -3.36 -9.57
C ASN A 48 -15.83 -3.14 -9.49
N ARG A 49 -15.35 -2.02 -10.01
CA ARG A 49 -13.92 -1.68 -10.06
C ARG A 49 -13.62 -0.50 -9.18
N VAL A 50 -12.59 -0.63 -8.36
CA VAL A 50 -12.07 0.47 -7.55
C VAL A 50 -10.57 0.56 -7.76
N HIS A 51 -10.09 1.72 -8.19
CA HIS A 51 -8.67 2.00 -8.31
C HIS A 51 -8.21 2.88 -7.14
N LEU A 52 -7.46 2.28 -6.21
CA LEU A 52 -6.85 2.99 -5.09
C LEU A 52 -5.61 3.71 -5.58
N VAL A 53 -5.69 5.03 -5.72
CA VAL A 53 -4.55 5.83 -6.20
C VAL A 53 -3.48 5.93 -5.11
N TYR A 54 -2.27 5.47 -5.43
CA TYR A 54 -1.16 5.37 -4.49
C TYR A 54 -0.44 6.72 -4.31
N CYS A 55 -0.52 7.30 -3.10
CA CYS A 55 0.14 8.56 -2.75
C CYS A 55 0.79 8.61 -1.36
N ASP A 56 0.80 7.52 -0.60
CA ASP A 56 1.36 7.53 0.76
C ASP A 56 2.88 7.28 0.79
N GLY A 57 3.44 6.78 -0.32
CA GLY A 57 4.87 6.52 -0.45
C GLY A 57 5.37 5.25 0.25
N PHE A 58 4.50 4.53 0.98
CA PHE A 58 4.89 3.31 1.70
C PHE A 58 3.89 2.15 1.66
N SER A 59 3.41 1.80 0.46
CA SER A 59 2.52 0.64 0.24
C SER A 59 1.31 0.59 1.20
N PHE A 60 0.71 1.73 1.51
CA PHE A 60 -0.38 1.88 2.48
C PHE A 60 -0.04 1.46 3.93
N ALA A 61 1.23 1.32 4.29
CA ALA A 61 1.66 0.86 5.62
C ALA A 61 2.07 2.00 6.56
N GLY A 62 2.38 3.19 6.05
CA GLY A 62 2.76 4.32 6.89
C GLY A 62 1.62 4.78 7.82
N ASP A 63 1.92 4.95 9.12
CA ASP A 63 0.94 5.41 10.11
C ASP A 63 1.50 6.40 11.15
N ARG A 64 2.45 7.23 10.72
CA ARG A 64 2.99 8.30 11.57
C ARG A 64 1.86 9.19 12.13
N THR A 65 1.93 9.63 13.39
CA THR A 65 0.89 10.52 13.97
C THR A 65 1.09 11.97 13.57
N GLU A 66 2.33 12.45 13.66
CA GLU A 66 2.72 13.81 13.26
C GLU A 66 3.38 13.79 11.88
N PRO A 67 3.26 14.84 11.06
CA PRO A 67 4.01 14.91 9.80
C PRO A 67 5.52 14.97 10.07
N LEU A 68 6.30 14.45 9.13
CA LEU A 68 7.75 14.67 9.11
C LEU A 68 8.03 16.07 8.55
N GLN A 69 8.86 16.86 9.23
CA GLN A 69 9.20 18.21 8.80
C GLN A 69 10.51 18.19 8.00
N VAL A 70 10.39 18.20 6.67
CA VAL A 70 11.54 18.11 5.77
C VAL A 70 12.00 19.50 5.34
N GLN A 71 13.30 19.74 5.32
CA GLN A 71 13.86 20.99 4.80
C GLN A 71 13.73 21.03 3.27
N GLY A 72 12.92 21.96 2.77
CA GLY A 72 12.79 22.24 1.34
C GLY A 72 13.70 23.36 0.85
N ALA A 73 13.52 23.72 -0.42
CA ALA A 73 14.26 24.82 -1.04
C ALA A 73 14.12 26.14 -0.25
N GLY A 74 15.23 26.87 -0.11
CA GLY A 74 15.25 28.14 0.62
C GLY A 74 15.16 28.00 2.15
N GLY A 75 15.37 26.80 2.70
CA GLY A 75 15.41 26.55 4.14
C GLY A 75 14.03 26.43 4.82
N GLN A 76 12.94 26.51 4.06
CA GLN A 76 11.59 26.34 4.59
C GLN A 76 11.31 24.88 4.92
N ARG A 77 10.72 24.60 6.09
CA ARG A 77 10.25 23.26 6.43
C ARG A 77 8.89 22.97 5.80
N LYS A 78 8.75 21.80 5.20
CA LYS A 78 7.52 21.30 4.57
C LYS A 78 7.05 20.03 5.31
N PRO A 79 5.77 19.96 5.71
CA PRO A 79 5.23 18.76 6.32
C PRO A 79 5.00 17.66 5.27
N ILE A 80 5.52 16.46 5.53
CA ILE A 80 5.28 15.25 4.76
C ILE A 80 4.48 14.26 5.60
N TYR A 81 3.37 13.78 5.04
CA TYR A 81 2.40 12.93 5.73
C TYR A 81 2.50 11.49 5.26
N PHE A 82 2.94 10.61 6.14
CA PHE A 82 2.88 9.15 5.94
C PHE A 82 1.59 8.65 6.58
N ARG A 83 0.55 8.48 5.76
CA ARG A 83 -0.83 8.18 6.23
C ARG A 83 -1.46 7.00 5.48
N GLY A 84 -0.63 6.15 4.89
CA GLY A 84 -1.06 5.00 4.09
C GLY A 84 -2.13 4.16 4.76
N LYS A 85 -1.92 3.79 6.04
CA LYS A 85 -2.89 2.98 6.79
C LYS A 85 -4.24 3.68 6.95
N ARG A 86 -4.21 4.97 7.31
CA ARG A 86 -5.42 5.80 7.45
C ARG A 86 -6.13 6.03 6.12
N ILE A 87 -5.38 6.17 5.02
CA ILE A 87 -5.95 6.27 3.67
C ILE A 87 -6.68 4.97 3.32
N LEU A 88 -6.07 3.81 3.58
CA LEU A 88 -6.72 2.52 3.35
C LEU A 88 -8.02 2.39 4.14
N ASP A 89 -8.01 2.74 5.43
CA ASP A 89 -9.19 2.71 6.29
C ASP A 89 -10.32 3.60 5.76
N ALA A 90 -10.00 4.85 5.44
CA ALA A 90 -10.96 5.82 4.93
C ALA A 90 -11.54 5.40 3.58
N VAL A 91 -10.72 4.81 2.71
CA VAL A 91 -11.20 4.27 1.43
C VAL A 91 -12.16 3.11 1.67
N LEU A 92 -11.80 2.13 2.51
CA LEU A 92 -12.67 1.00 2.80
C LEU A 92 -14.00 1.46 3.39
N GLU A 93 -13.98 2.37 4.37
CA GLU A 93 -15.18 2.96 4.97
C GLU A 93 -16.06 3.65 3.92
N THR A 94 -15.46 4.45 3.04
CA THR A 94 -16.19 5.11 1.94
C THR A 94 -16.84 4.10 1.02
N LEU A 95 -16.11 3.05 0.63
CA LEU A 95 -16.62 2.00 -0.26
C LEU A 95 -17.76 1.20 0.37
N MET A 96 -17.78 1.02 1.69
CA MET A 96 -18.92 0.39 2.38
C MET A 96 -20.22 1.16 2.12
N GLY A 97 -20.17 2.49 2.02
CA GLY A 97 -21.31 3.33 1.67
C GLY A 97 -21.66 3.31 0.18
N MET A 98 -20.80 2.74 -0.67
CA MET A 98 -20.92 2.72 -2.14
C MET A 98 -21.21 1.33 -2.70
N GLY A 99 -21.71 0.39 -1.88
CA GLY A 99 -22.11 -0.94 -2.33
C GLY A 99 -21.16 -2.08 -1.92
N LEU A 100 -20.02 -1.78 -1.29
CA LEU A 100 -19.10 -2.84 -0.82
C LEU A 100 -19.70 -3.62 0.35
N ARG A 101 -20.65 -3.04 1.10
CA ARG A 101 -21.29 -3.68 2.25
C ARG A 101 -22.15 -4.88 1.84
N GLU A 102 -22.63 -4.89 0.61
CA GLU A 102 -23.47 -5.92 0.02
C GLU A 102 -22.65 -6.94 -0.82
N ALA A 103 -21.33 -6.77 -0.91
CA ALA A 103 -20.51 -7.59 -1.78
C ALA A 103 -20.40 -9.05 -1.29
N GLU A 104 -20.68 -10.01 -2.18
CA GLU A 104 -20.48 -11.43 -1.88
C GLU A 104 -19.07 -11.93 -2.26
N ARG A 105 -18.41 -11.21 -3.18
CA ARG A 105 -17.11 -11.59 -3.74
C ARG A 105 -16.21 -10.37 -3.82
N VAL A 106 -15.03 -10.47 -3.24
CA VAL A 106 -14.03 -9.39 -3.26
C VAL A 106 -12.68 -9.96 -3.69
N LEU A 107 -12.05 -9.28 -4.65
CA LEU A 107 -10.67 -9.50 -5.06
C LEU A 107 -9.84 -8.26 -4.71
N LEU A 108 -8.89 -8.40 -3.79
CA LEU A 108 -7.87 -7.39 -3.54
C LEU A 108 -6.69 -7.65 -4.46
N THR A 109 -6.29 -6.66 -5.27
CA THR A 109 -5.19 -6.82 -6.21
C THR A 109 -4.39 -5.53 -6.34
N GLY A 110 -3.14 -5.66 -6.77
CA GLY A 110 -2.25 -4.54 -7.04
C GLY A 110 -0.98 -4.97 -7.76
N CYS A 111 -0.29 -4.01 -8.38
CA CYS A 111 0.93 -4.24 -9.14
C CYS A 111 2.13 -3.51 -8.52
N SER A 112 3.33 -4.10 -8.54
CA SER A 112 4.57 -3.48 -8.02
C SER A 112 4.40 -3.16 -6.53
N ALA A 113 4.59 -1.92 -6.08
CA ALA A 113 4.34 -1.53 -4.69
C ALA A 113 2.88 -1.76 -4.23
N GLY A 114 1.91 -1.74 -5.15
CA GLY A 114 0.54 -2.14 -4.85
C GLY A 114 0.36 -3.66 -4.74
N GLY A 115 1.22 -4.43 -5.43
CA GLY A 115 1.31 -5.87 -5.26
C GLY A 115 1.90 -6.22 -3.89
N LEU A 116 2.94 -5.49 -3.46
CA LEU A 116 3.44 -5.60 -2.08
C LEU A 116 2.33 -5.22 -1.09
N ALA A 117 1.64 -4.09 -1.29
CA ALA A 117 0.51 -3.69 -0.45
C ALA A 117 -0.56 -4.78 -0.35
N THR A 118 -0.81 -5.54 -1.44
CA THR A 118 -1.74 -6.67 -1.41
C THR A 118 -1.26 -7.76 -0.45
N PHE A 119 0.03 -8.11 -0.43
CA PHE A 119 0.58 -9.03 0.58
C PHE A 119 0.45 -8.48 1.99
N LEU A 120 0.77 -7.20 2.20
CA LEU A 120 0.81 -6.59 3.53
C LEU A 120 -0.58 -6.46 4.17
N HIS A 121 -1.61 -6.21 3.36
CA HIS A 121 -2.93 -5.79 3.85
C HIS A 121 -4.07 -6.77 3.59
N ALA A 122 -3.84 -7.90 2.90
CA ALA A 122 -4.92 -8.85 2.57
C ALA A 122 -5.74 -9.27 3.80
N ASP A 123 -5.06 -9.74 4.86
CA ASP A 123 -5.72 -10.14 6.10
C ASP A 123 -6.45 -8.99 6.78
N TYR A 124 -5.84 -7.81 6.78
CA TYR A 124 -6.42 -6.63 7.39
C TYR A 124 -7.72 -6.22 6.67
N VAL A 125 -7.68 -6.10 5.34
CA VAL A 125 -8.87 -5.78 4.52
C VAL A 125 -9.96 -6.83 4.74
N HIS A 126 -9.60 -8.12 4.75
CA HIS A 126 -10.56 -9.19 5.03
C HIS A 126 -11.21 -9.03 6.40
N SER A 127 -10.42 -8.75 7.45
CA SER A 127 -10.93 -8.55 8.81
C SER A 127 -11.85 -7.33 8.92
N VAL A 128 -11.56 -6.25 8.19
CA VAL A 128 -12.42 -5.05 8.15
C VAL A 128 -13.76 -5.38 7.49
N LEU A 129 -13.75 -6.11 6.38
CA LEU A 129 -14.97 -6.56 5.70
C LEU A 129 -15.82 -7.47 6.60
N GLN A 130 -15.20 -8.44 7.27
CA GLN A 130 -15.89 -9.31 8.22
C GLN A 130 -16.46 -8.51 9.40
N GLY A 131 -15.68 -7.62 10.00
CA GLY A 131 -16.10 -6.77 11.11
C GLY A 131 -17.23 -5.81 10.74
N ALA A 132 -17.30 -5.38 9.48
CA ALA A 132 -18.39 -4.56 8.94
C ALA A 132 -19.65 -5.36 8.59
N GLY A 133 -19.63 -6.69 8.71
CA GLY A 133 -20.76 -7.57 8.43
C GLY A 133 -21.03 -7.78 6.93
N VAL A 134 -20.00 -7.62 6.07
CA VAL A 134 -20.13 -7.88 4.63
C VAL A 134 -20.41 -9.38 4.41
N PRO A 135 -21.43 -9.77 3.61
CA PRO A 135 -21.83 -11.17 3.41
C PRO A 135 -20.88 -11.90 2.44
N LEU A 136 -19.58 -11.84 2.70
CA LEU A 136 -18.54 -12.43 1.87
C LEU A 136 -18.71 -13.94 1.76
N LYS A 137 -18.86 -14.42 0.53
CA LYS A 137 -18.75 -15.84 0.16
C LYS A 137 -17.34 -16.16 -0.34
N VAL A 138 -16.69 -15.20 -1.00
CA VAL A 138 -15.33 -15.37 -1.54
C VAL A 138 -14.51 -14.11 -1.31
N TYR A 139 -13.37 -14.26 -0.65
CA TYR A 139 -12.33 -13.24 -0.57
C TYR A 139 -11.04 -13.81 -1.17
N LYS A 140 -10.42 -13.09 -2.10
CA LYS A 140 -9.13 -13.45 -2.70
C LYS A 140 -8.21 -12.25 -2.76
N ALA A 141 -6.92 -12.52 -2.67
CA ALA A 141 -5.85 -11.55 -2.91
C ALA A 141 -5.01 -12.02 -4.10
N ALA A 142 -4.71 -11.11 -5.03
CA ALA A 142 -3.89 -11.37 -6.21
C ALA A 142 -2.76 -10.32 -6.31
N PRO A 143 -1.65 -10.50 -5.57
CA PRO A 143 -0.49 -9.62 -5.68
C PRO A 143 0.24 -9.85 -7.00
N ILE A 144 0.45 -8.80 -7.79
CA ILE A 144 1.15 -8.87 -9.10
C ILE A 144 2.51 -8.15 -8.97
N SER A 145 3.60 -8.85 -9.28
CA SER A 145 4.98 -8.29 -9.20
C SER A 145 5.28 -7.60 -7.86
N GLY A 146 4.75 -8.15 -6.77
CA GLY A 146 4.83 -7.58 -5.42
C GLY A 146 5.78 -8.30 -4.46
N PHE A 147 6.38 -9.40 -4.89
CA PHE A 147 7.28 -10.20 -4.07
C PHE A 147 8.74 -9.75 -4.29
N PHE A 148 9.16 -8.75 -3.54
CA PHE A 148 10.53 -8.26 -3.55
C PHE A 148 11.37 -9.04 -2.56
N LEU A 149 12.58 -9.41 -2.96
CA LEU A 149 13.49 -10.24 -2.17
C LEU A 149 14.28 -9.37 -1.19
N GLU A 150 14.45 -9.86 0.03
CA GLU A 150 15.40 -9.29 0.99
C GLU A 150 16.80 -9.86 0.70
N HIS A 151 17.53 -9.22 -0.21
CA HIS A 151 18.87 -9.67 -0.60
C HIS A 151 19.79 -8.51 -1.00
N SER A 152 21.10 -8.78 -1.01
CA SER A 152 22.10 -7.85 -1.51
C SER A 152 22.06 -7.73 -3.04
N SER A 153 22.50 -6.57 -3.55
CA SER A 153 22.75 -6.33 -4.97
C SER A 153 23.82 -7.26 -5.54
N VAL A 154 24.05 -7.21 -6.85
CA VAL A 154 25.08 -8.01 -7.52
C VAL A 154 26.50 -7.66 -7.06
N GLU A 155 26.70 -6.46 -6.51
CA GLU A 155 27.94 -6.00 -5.88
C GLU A 155 28.06 -6.41 -4.40
N GLY A 156 27.07 -7.12 -3.85
CA GLY A 156 27.06 -7.57 -2.45
C GLY A 156 26.57 -6.53 -1.44
N ALA A 157 26.03 -5.38 -1.90
CA ALA A 157 25.54 -4.32 -1.03
C ALA A 157 24.03 -4.46 -0.70
N PRO A 158 23.59 -4.27 0.55
CA PRO A 158 22.18 -4.43 0.96
C PRO A 158 21.29 -3.23 0.59
N VAL A 159 21.40 -2.71 -0.64
CA VAL A 159 20.78 -1.44 -1.06
C VAL A 159 19.27 -1.41 -0.80
N TYR A 160 18.51 -2.35 -1.38
CA TYR A 160 17.06 -2.38 -1.23
C TYR A 160 16.61 -2.69 0.21
N VAL A 161 17.43 -3.44 0.95
CA VAL A 161 17.17 -3.78 2.35
C VAL A 161 17.26 -2.52 3.22
N ASP A 162 18.33 -1.74 3.06
CA ASP A 162 18.54 -0.48 3.78
C ASP A 162 17.50 0.58 3.40
N GLU A 163 17.16 0.67 2.10
CA GLU A 163 16.10 1.52 1.58
C GLU A 163 14.74 1.22 2.23
N MET A 164 14.32 -0.05 2.24
CA MET A 164 13.04 -0.45 2.84
C MET A 164 13.04 -0.24 4.36
N LYS A 165 14.17 -0.47 5.03
CA LYS A 165 14.34 -0.17 6.46
C LYS A 165 14.20 1.32 6.74
N SER A 166 14.82 2.17 5.93
CA SER A 166 14.71 3.63 6.05
C SER A 166 13.27 4.12 5.82
N ALA A 167 12.62 3.65 4.76
CA ALA A 167 11.24 4.00 4.46
C ALA A 167 10.26 3.57 5.56
N PHE A 168 10.45 2.39 6.15
CA PHE A 168 9.70 1.94 7.34
C PHE A 168 9.84 2.91 8.52
N GLN A 169 11.06 3.38 8.80
CA GLN A 169 11.34 4.30 9.90
C GLN A 169 10.74 5.69 9.66
N LEU A 170 10.90 6.25 8.46
CA LEU A 170 10.30 7.54 8.07
C LEU A 170 8.78 7.52 8.24
N ALA A 171 8.16 6.45 7.74
CA ALA A 171 6.72 6.26 7.72
C ALA A 171 6.12 5.86 9.08
N ASN A 172 6.95 5.47 10.05
CA ASN A 172 6.53 4.87 11.32
C ASN A 172 5.47 3.77 11.08
N ALA A 173 5.83 2.77 10.28
CA ALA A 173 4.88 1.86 9.67
C ALA A 173 4.47 0.65 10.54
N THR A 174 5.01 0.50 11.76
CA THR A 174 4.71 -0.63 12.64
C THR A 174 3.21 -0.89 12.81
N GLY A 175 2.41 0.17 12.99
CA GLY A 175 0.95 0.07 13.16
C GLY A 175 0.17 -0.23 11.88
N GLY A 176 0.80 -0.09 10.72
CA GLY A 176 0.16 -0.35 9.41
C GLY A 176 0.60 -1.66 8.76
N LEU A 177 1.43 -2.49 9.42
CA LEU A 177 1.82 -3.81 8.93
C LEU A 177 1.02 -4.93 9.61
N ASN A 178 1.13 -6.15 9.09
CA ASN A 178 0.51 -7.35 9.69
C ASN A 178 0.98 -7.51 11.15
N ALA A 179 0.05 -7.42 12.09
CA ALA A 179 0.35 -7.44 13.52
C ALA A 179 0.98 -8.77 13.99
N ARG A 180 0.64 -9.89 13.35
CA ARG A 180 1.23 -11.21 13.66
C ARG A 180 2.68 -11.27 13.23
N CYS A 181 3.01 -10.71 12.06
CA CYS A 181 4.40 -10.53 11.63
C CYS A 181 5.16 -9.59 12.58
N VAL A 182 4.60 -8.43 12.90
CA VAL A 182 5.26 -7.46 13.79
C VAL A 182 5.54 -8.06 15.17
N ALA A 183 4.67 -8.94 15.66
CA ALA A 183 4.84 -9.65 16.93
C ALA A 183 5.86 -10.80 16.87
N SER A 184 6.18 -11.34 15.70
CA SER A 184 7.17 -12.41 15.54
C SER A 184 8.62 -11.90 15.53
N PHE A 185 8.82 -10.60 15.30
CA PHE A 185 10.13 -9.95 15.31
C PHE A 185 10.38 -9.09 16.56
N LYS A 186 11.66 -8.98 16.92
CA LYS A 186 12.13 -7.95 17.86
C LYS A 186 11.97 -6.55 17.24
N GLU A 187 11.95 -5.53 18.09
CA GLU A 187 11.66 -4.16 17.66
C GLU A 187 12.57 -3.67 16.54
N GLU A 188 13.87 -3.95 16.65
CA GLU A 188 14.90 -3.60 15.67
C GLU A 188 14.74 -4.26 14.30
N ASP A 189 13.95 -5.35 14.21
CA ASP A 189 13.76 -6.19 13.04
C ASP A 189 12.34 -6.12 12.46
N ARG A 190 11.41 -5.40 13.10
CA ARG A 190 10.01 -5.26 12.63
C ARG A 190 9.88 -4.70 11.22
N TRP A 191 10.88 -3.95 10.74
CA TRP A 191 10.93 -3.45 9.37
C TRP A 191 10.88 -4.57 8.32
N ARG A 192 11.34 -5.79 8.67
CA ARG A 192 11.30 -6.98 7.81
C ARG A 192 9.88 -7.35 7.40
N CYS A 193 8.87 -7.02 8.21
CA CYS A 193 7.45 -7.19 7.85
C CYS A 193 7.00 -6.32 6.68
N SER A 194 7.84 -5.39 6.20
CA SER A 194 7.62 -4.66 4.96
C SER A 194 7.93 -5.50 3.71
N PHE A 195 8.47 -6.71 3.85
CA PHE A 195 8.73 -7.63 2.75
C PHE A 195 7.65 -8.72 2.69
N ALA A 196 7.24 -9.07 1.47
CA ALA A 196 6.23 -10.10 1.25
C ALA A 196 6.61 -11.46 1.84
N ALA A 197 7.90 -11.84 1.78
CA ALA A 197 8.37 -13.11 2.31
C ALA A 197 8.04 -13.29 3.81
N HIS A 198 8.27 -12.24 4.62
CA HIS A 198 7.99 -12.28 6.06
C HIS A 198 6.51 -12.08 6.37
N ALA A 199 5.83 -11.19 5.63
CA ALA A 199 4.41 -10.94 5.85
C ALA A 199 3.52 -12.14 5.49
N TYR A 200 3.87 -12.88 4.44
CA TYR A 200 3.07 -14.00 3.92
C TYR A 200 3.07 -15.25 4.83
N GLU A 201 4.08 -15.42 5.68
CA GLU A 201 4.16 -16.54 6.62
C GLU A 201 3.09 -16.50 7.72
N HIS A 202 2.44 -15.36 7.90
CA HIS A 202 1.53 -15.08 9.00
C HIS A 202 0.09 -14.92 8.51
#